data_AF-L9W8F3-F1
#
_entry.id   AF-L9W8F3-F1
#
_cell.length_a   1.000
_cell.length_b   1.000
_cell.length_c   1.000
_cell.angle_alpha   90.00
_cell.angle_beta   90.00
_cell.angle_gamma   90.00
#
_symmetry.space_group_name_H-M   'P 1'
#
loop_
_entity.id
_entity.type
_entity.pdbx_description
1 polymer ?
#
loop_
_entity_poly.entity_id
_entity_poly.type
_entity_poly.pdbx_seq_one_letter_code
_entity_poly.pdbx_strand_id
1 'polypeptide(L)'
;MLLTGGGIVLGTTLGTVPATAMGQDDSDDDEESDSIEFTGDGVTVTEEFEIDGGPTLIDGVHEGESTFEVRAVPSENGQDYSLLSHIGPFDGSTGTFVEEGTYVLYVDADGPWELTVQQPHVSEDDAENPPFSITSSGTDWIGPILFDGDTVVKAMYEAESYFRVDVVPQETENDDFVWNGRELVFDAIGPFGGVTAVHTEGVGYVTVSAVDEWTLEIE
;
A
#
# COMPACT_ATOMS: atom_id res chain seq x y z
N MET A 1 -35.74 66.35 -20.84
CA MET A 1 -36.70 65.95 -21.89
C MET A 1 -35.90 65.22 -22.97
N LEU A 2 -36.40 64.06 -23.44
CA LEU A 2 -36.08 63.30 -24.67
C LEU A 2 -34.84 63.66 -25.51
N LEU A 3 -34.09 62.72 -26.13
CA LEU A 3 -33.98 61.25 -26.11
C LEU A 3 -32.76 60.90 -27.01
N THR A 4 -32.17 59.69 -26.93
CA THR A 4 -31.45 58.92 -28.00
C THR A 4 -30.62 59.63 -29.11
N GLY A 5 -29.43 59.18 -29.53
CA GLY A 5 -28.73 57.90 -29.28
C GLY A 5 -28.29 57.23 -30.60
N GLY A 6 -27.01 56.86 -30.72
CA GLY A 6 -26.42 56.06 -31.81
C GLY A 6 -26.18 56.80 -33.15
N GLY A 7 -25.08 56.61 -33.87
CA GLY A 7 -23.85 55.83 -33.61
C GLY A 7 -23.21 55.38 -34.93
N ILE A 8 -21.89 55.59 -35.13
CA ILE A 8 -21.18 55.10 -36.33
C ILE A 8 -19.69 54.79 -36.04
N VAL A 9 -19.17 53.83 -36.82
CA VAL A 9 -17.77 53.55 -37.23
C VAL A 9 -16.95 52.55 -36.38
N LEU A 10 -16.46 51.51 -37.10
CA LEU A 10 -15.48 50.50 -36.70
C LEU A 10 -14.03 51.01 -36.83
N GLY A 11 -13.12 50.56 -35.98
CA GLY A 11 -11.68 50.81 -36.15
C GLY A 11 -10.82 50.00 -35.18
N THR A 12 -10.11 48.99 -35.71
CA THR A 12 -9.26 48.05 -34.96
C THR A 12 -7.83 48.57 -34.76
N THR A 13 -7.28 48.45 -33.54
CA THR A 13 -5.85 48.12 -33.29
C THR A 13 -5.68 47.43 -31.93
N LEU A 14 -4.76 46.46 -31.84
CA LEU A 14 -4.40 45.73 -30.61
C LEU A 14 -3.52 46.57 -29.67
N GLY A 15 -3.58 46.30 -28.35
CA GLY A 15 -2.70 46.92 -27.35
C GLY A 15 -2.79 46.28 -25.95
N THR A 16 -1.74 45.55 -25.57
CA THR A 16 -1.41 45.02 -24.22
C THR A 16 -1.03 46.20 -23.28
N VAL A 17 -1.17 46.23 -21.94
CA VAL A 17 -1.22 45.28 -20.77
C VAL A 17 -2.30 45.82 -19.75
N PRO A 18 -2.54 45.31 -18.51
CA PRO A 18 -1.85 44.27 -17.72
C PRO A 18 -2.74 43.14 -17.12
N ALA A 19 -2.07 42.08 -16.64
CA ALA A 19 -2.65 41.11 -15.72
C ALA A 19 -2.78 41.73 -14.31
N THR A 20 -3.94 41.54 -13.68
CA THR A 20 -4.16 41.82 -12.25
C THR A 20 -3.98 40.53 -11.47
N ALA A 21 -3.18 40.57 -10.40
CA ALA A 21 -3.06 39.44 -9.50
C ALA A 21 -4.33 39.29 -8.65
N MET A 22 -4.90 38.10 -8.70
CA MET A 22 -5.70 37.44 -7.66
C MET A 22 -5.08 36.03 -7.59
N GLY A 23 -4.71 35.46 -6.44
CA GLY A 23 -5.02 35.83 -5.08
C GLY A 23 -5.64 34.63 -4.39
N GLN A 24 -4.77 33.71 -3.92
CA GLN A 24 -5.09 32.42 -3.31
C GLN A 24 -6.05 31.55 -4.13
N ASP A 25 -5.47 30.65 -4.93
CA ASP A 25 -5.95 29.26 -4.92
C ASP A 25 -5.10 28.60 -3.85
N ASP A 26 -5.72 28.15 -2.77
CA ASP A 26 -5.06 27.30 -1.79
C ASP A 26 -4.97 25.93 -2.49
N SER A 27 -3.75 25.52 -2.89
CA SER A 27 -3.52 24.17 -3.39
C SER A 27 -3.60 23.23 -2.21
N ASP A 28 -4.76 22.59 -2.08
CA ASP A 28 -4.85 21.30 -1.41
C ASP A 28 -3.92 20.35 -2.19
N ASP A 29 -2.66 20.22 -1.73
CA ASP A 29 -1.84 19.05 -2.03
C ASP A 29 -2.51 17.90 -1.27
N ASP A 30 -3.52 17.31 -1.91
CA ASP A 30 -3.93 15.94 -1.59
C ASP A 30 -2.68 15.08 -1.85
N GLU A 31 -1.99 14.64 -0.79
CA GLU A 31 -0.83 13.74 -0.88
C GLU A 31 -1.31 12.33 -1.33
N GLU A 32 -1.74 12.23 -2.59
CA GLU A 32 -1.88 10.95 -3.29
C GLU A 32 -0.50 10.27 -3.26
N SER A 33 -0.41 9.13 -2.58
CA SER A 33 0.86 8.40 -2.40
C SER A 33 1.52 8.14 -3.76
N ASP A 34 2.76 8.61 -3.93
CA ASP A 34 3.52 8.39 -5.16
C ASP A 34 3.66 6.88 -5.43
N SER A 35 2.90 6.41 -6.41
CA SER A 35 2.89 5.01 -6.85
C SER A 35 3.76 4.82 -8.09
N ILE A 36 4.53 3.74 -8.11
CA ILE A 36 5.48 3.44 -9.19
C ILE A 36 5.14 2.08 -9.81
N GLU A 37 4.76 2.11 -11.09
CA GLU A 37 4.36 0.92 -11.85
C GLU A 37 5.54 0.30 -12.62
N PHE A 38 5.66 -1.02 -12.57
CA PHE A 38 6.60 -1.81 -13.37
C PHE A 38 5.89 -2.98 -14.04
N THR A 39 6.34 -3.36 -15.25
CA THR A 39 5.83 -4.53 -15.98
C THR A 39 6.98 -5.31 -16.63
N GLY A 40 6.83 -6.62 -16.77
CA GLY A 40 7.85 -7.44 -17.42
C GLY A 40 7.43 -8.89 -17.70
N ASP A 41 8.40 -9.71 -18.08
CA ASP A 41 8.26 -11.13 -18.37
C ASP A 41 9.51 -11.87 -17.91
N GLY A 42 9.32 -12.87 -17.04
CA GLY A 42 10.40 -13.63 -16.43
C GLY A 42 11.40 -12.78 -15.63
N VAL A 43 12.61 -13.33 -15.47
CA VAL A 43 13.69 -12.74 -14.66
C VAL A 43 14.12 -11.37 -15.19
N THR A 44 13.95 -10.32 -14.37
CA THR A 44 14.14 -8.92 -14.76
C THR A 44 14.78 -8.11 -13.62
N VAL A 45 15.45 -7.01 -13.97
CA VAL A 45 15.83 -5.93 -13.05
C VAL A 45 15.22 -4.64 -13.58
N THR A 46 14.54 -3.88 -12.74
CA THR A 46 13.89 -2.60 -13.13
C THR A 46 14.89 -1.47 -13.31
N GLU A 47 14.41 -0.30 -13.71
CA GLU A 47 15.11 0.96 -13.45
C GLU A 47 15.15 1.30 -11.96
N GLU A 48 16.03 2.23 -11.60
CA GLU A 48 16.21 2.71 -10.23
C GLU A 48 15.04 3.61 -9.81
N PHE A 49 14.59 3.47 -8.56
CA PHE A 49 13.58 4.31 -7.94
C PHE A 49 13.99 4.66 -6.49
N GLU A 50 13.41 5.72 -5.95
CA GLU A 50 13.64 6.17 -4.59
C GLU A 50 12.56 5.61 -3.66
N ILE A 51 12.98 5.16 -2.48
CA ILE A 51 12.13 4.81 -1.34
C ILE A 51 12.41 5.85 -0.25
N ASP A 52 11.37 6.53 0.23
CA ASP A 52 11.46 7.57 1.27
C ASP A 52 11.68 6.96 2.67
N GLY A 53 11.48 5.65 2.78
CA GLY A 53 11.61 4.88 4.00
C GLY A 53 10.29 4.74 4.77
N GLY A 54 10.16 3.65 5.50
CA GLY A 54 8.90 3.29 6.16
C GLY A 54 8.13 2.23 5.37
N PRO A 55 6.78 2.23 5.40
CA PRO A 55 5.98 1.19 4.78
C PRO A 55 6.10 1.24 3.25
N THR A 56 6.45 0.10 2.65
CA THR A 56 6.45 -0.11 1.20
C THR A 56 5.51 -1.26 0.89
N LEU A 57 4.45 -0.96 0.15
CA LEU A 57 3.44 -1.89 -0.33
C LEU A 57 3.75 -2.26 -1.78
N ILE A 58 3.58 -3.54 -2.12
CA ILE A 58 3.64 -4.09 -3.47
C ILE A 58 2.30 -4.72 -3.78
N ASP A 59 1.57 -4.16 -4.73
CA ASP A 59 0.54 -4.90 -5.46
C ASP A 59 1.21 -5.64 -6.62
N GLY A 60 0.87 -6.92 -6.79
CA GLY A 60 1.50 -7.75 -7.80
C GLY A 60 0.50 -8.61 -8.57
N VAL A 61 0.74 -8.74 -9.87
CA VAL A 61 0.08 -9.70 -10.74
C VAL A 61 1.14 -10.58 -11.40
N HIS A 62 0.93 -11.89 -11.45
CA HIS A 62 1.79 -12.85 -12.15
C HIS A 62 0.95 -13.96 -12.79
N GLU A 63 1.15 -14.23 -14.08
CA GLU A 63 0.42 -15.29 -14.81
C GLU A 63 1.20 -16.62 -14.94
N GLY A 64 2.40 -16.72 -14.36
CA GLY A 64 3.24 -17.93 -14.41
C GLY A 64 2.79 -19.06 -13.48
N GLU A 65 3.42 -20.24 -13.59
CA GLU A 65 3.07 -21.44 -12.81
C GLU A 65 4.13 -21.80 -11.74
N SER A 66 5.21 -21.02 -11.62
CA SER A 66 6.36 -21.28 -10.75
C SER A 66 6.64 -20.10 -9.82
N THR A 67 7.87 -19.97 -9.31
CA THR A 67 8.35 -18.85 -8.49
C THR A 67 7.90 -17.49 -9.03
N PHE A 68 7.41 -16.65 -8.13
CA PHE A 68 7.36 -15.20 -8.27
C PHE A 68 8.02 -14.60 -7.03
N GLU A 69 9.27 -14.15 -7.16
CA GLU A 69 10.05 -13.51 -6.10
C GLU A 69 10.34 -12.06 -6.50
N VAL A 70 10.03 -11.11 -5.63
CA VAL A 70 10.37 -9.70 -5.79
C VAL A 70 11.23 -9.25 -4.60
N ARG A 71 12.40 -8.72 -4.91
CA ARG A 71 13.31 -8.11 -3.92
C ARG A 71 13.63 -6.67 -4.29
N ALA A 72 13.49 -5.75 -3.33
CA ALA A 72 14.18 -4.46 -3.43
C ALA A 72 15.66 -4.68 -3.08
N VAL A 73 16.52 -4.36 -4.04
CA VAL A 73 17.97 -4.46 -3.92
C VAL A 73 18.54 -3.04 -3.93
N PRO A 74 19.24 -2.59 -2.87
CA PRO A 74 19.76 -1.23 -2.81
C PRO A 74 20.86 -1.03 -3.86
N SER A 75 20.85 0.13 -4.52
CA SER A 75 21.89 0.51 -5.50
C SER A 75 23.24 0.83 -4.83
N GLU A 76 23.22 1.22 -3.55
CA GLU A 76 24.40 1.37 -2.69
C GLU A 76 24.53 0.21 -1.68
N ASN A 77 25.38 0.34 -0.65
CA ASN A 77 25.54 -0.71 0.36
C ASN A 77 24.31 -0.73 1.27
N GLY A 78 23.57 -1.86 1.31
CA GLY A 78 22.45 -2.07 2.22
C GLY A 78 22.13 -3.56 2.37
N GLN A 79 20.90 -3.88 2.79
CA GLN A 79 20.36 -5.25 2.78
C GLN A 79 19.29 -5.36 1.69
N ASP A 80 19.18 -6.53 1.05
CA ASP A 80 18.05 -6.86 0.18
C ASP A 80 16.78 -6.99 1.04
N TYR A 81 15.66 -6.43 0.59
CA TYR A 81 14.34 -6.63 1.20
C TYR A 81 13.52 -7.60 0.36
N SER A 82 13.03 -8.68 0.97
CA SER A 82 12.08 -9.60 0.32
C SER A 82 10.68 -9.01 0.43
N LEU A 83 10.15 -8.51 -0.68
CA LEU A 83 8.84 -7.85 -0.72
C LEU A 83 7.72 -8.85 -1.01
N LEU A 84 7.97 -9.79 -1.93
CA LEU A 84 7.00 -10.79 -2.37
C LEU A 84 7.72 -12.12 -2.62
N SER A 85 7.13 -13.23 -2.15
CA SER A 85 7.58 -14.59 -2.49
C SER A 85 6.36 -15.51 -2.62
N HIS A 86 6.09 -15.96 -3.85
CA HIS A 86 4.94 -16.79 -4.20
C HIS A 86 5.33 -17.92 -5.16
N ILE A 87 4.45 -18.91 -5.32
CA ILE A 87 4.60 -19.99 -6.31
C ILE A 87 3.26 -20.18 -7.04
N GLY A 88 3.26 -19.93 -8.34
CA GLY A 88 2.09 -19.99 -9.21
C GLY A 88 1.56 -18.59 -9.58
N PRO A 89 0.31 -18.54 -10.08
CA PRO A 89 -0.34 -17.28 -10.39
C PRO A 89 -0.56 -16.46 -9.11
N PHE A 90 -0.38 -15.15 -9.21
CA PHE A 90 -0.55 -14.23 -8.10
C PHE A 90 -1.37 -13.02 -8.54
N ASP A 91 -2.24 -12.55 -7.66
CA ASP A 91 -3.06 -11.33 -7.77
C ASP A 91 -3.37 -10.94 -6.31
N GLY A 92 -2.79 -9.85 -5.83
CA GLY A 92 -2.86 -9.44 -4.42
C GLY A 92 -1.70 -8.55 -3.98
N SER A 93 -1.58 -8.35 -2.67
CA SER A 93 -0.77 -7.27 -2.10
C SER A 93 0.11 -7.75 -0.93
N THR A 94 1.35 -7.27 -0.86
CA THR A 94 2.31 -7.57 0.22
C THR A 94 3.02 -6.31 0.68
N GLY A 95 3.40 -6.22 1.96
CA GLY A 95 4.10 -5.05 2.48
C GLY A 95 5.23 -5.39 3.45
N THR A 96 6.14 -4.45 3.62
CA THR A 96 7.17 -4.46 4.66
C THR A 96 7.67 -3.03 4.90
N PHE A 97 8.39 -2.82 6.00
CA PHE A 97 9.16 -1.59 6.20
C PHE A 97 10.51 -1.71 5.48
N VAL A 98 10.88 -0.66 4.75
CA VAL A 98 12.13 -0.53 3.98
C VAL A 98 12.88 0.73 4.44
N GLU A 99 14.21 0.71 4.44
CA GLU A 99 15.03 1.89 4.78
C GLU A 99 15.05 2.89 3.60
N GLU A 100 15.09 4.20 3.89
CA GLU A 100 15.27 5.28 2.90
C GLU A 100 16.47 4.98 1.96
N GLY A 101 16.28 5.14 0.65
CA GLY A 101 17.37 5.01 -0.32
C GLY A 101 16.93 4.75 -1.77
N THR A 102 17.93 4.56 -2.64
CA THR A 102 17.72 4.20 -4.05
C THR A 102 17.80 2.68 -4.24
N TYR A 103 16.80 2.10 -4.90
CA TYR A 103 16.65 0.67 -5.10
C TYR A 103 16.37 0.30 -6.56
N VAL A 104 16.64 -0.95 -6.92
CA VAL A 104 16.03 -1.64 -8.07
C VAL A 104 15.19 -2.80 -7.57
N LEU A 105 14.12 -3.16 -8.28
CA LEU A 105 13.46 -4.44 -8.07
C LEU A 105 14.20 -5.52 -8.87
N TYR A 106 14.66 -6.56 -8.17
CA TYR A 106 15.01 -7.84 -8.79
C TYR A 106 13.77 -8.73 -8.76
N VAL A 107 13.32 -9.16 -9.94
CA VAL A 107 12.18 -10.07 -10.11
C VAL A 107 12.69 -11.40 -10.66
N ASP A 108 12.38 -12.51 -9.99
CA ASP A 108 12.51 -13.88 -10.50
C ASP A 108 11.11 -14.46 -10.73
N ALA A 109 10.77 -14.69 -12.00
CA ALA A 109 9.44 -15.08 -12.46
C ALA A 109 9.56 -16.09 -13.62
N ASP A 110 8.50 -16.87 -13.88
CA ASP A 110 8.42 -17.77 -15.05
C ASP A 110 7.40 -17.34 -16.12
N GLY A 111 6.66 -16.26 -15.90
CA GLY A 111 5.72 -15.66 -16.84
C GLY A 111 5.70 -14.13 -16.81
N PRO A 112 4.68 -13.51 -17.45
CA PRO A 112 4.47 -12.07 -17.40
C PRO A 112 4.01 -11.63 -16.01
N TRP A 113 4.39 -10.41 -15.64
CA TRP A 113 4.06 -9.82 -14.35
C TRP A 113 3.87 -8.30 -14.44
N GLU A 114 3.08 -7.78 -13.50
CA GLU A 114 2.85 -6.35 -13.24
C GLU A 114 3.07 -6.10 -11.74
N LEU A 115 3.66 -4.96 -11.39
CA LEU A 115 3.95 -4.55 -10.01
C LEU A 115 3.63 -3.08 -9.82
N THR A 116 2.96 -2.73 -8.73
CA THR A 116 2.80 -1.35 -8.27
C THR A 116 3.45 -1.21 -6.90
N VAL A 117 4.43 -0.33 -6.78
CA VAL A 117 5.04 0.05 -5.51
C VAL A 117 4.27 1.25 -4.96
N GLN A 118 3.82 1.19 -3.71
CA GLN A 118 3.17 2.32 -3.02
C GLN A 118 3.89 2.63 -1.71
N GLN A 119 4.02 3.92 -1.37
CA GLN A 119 4.65 4.40 -0.14
C GLN A 119 3.65 5.27 0.65
N PRO A 120 2.73 4.66 1.40
CA PRO A 120 1.73 5.40 2.14
C PRO A 120 2.38 6.15 3.30
N HIS A 121 2.39 7.48 3.21
CA HIS A 121 2.77 8.36 4.31
C HIS A 121 1.63 8.37 5.34
N VAL A 122 1.85 7.74 6.51
CA VAL A 122 0.78 7.48 7.48
C VAL A 122 1.06 8.06 8.85
N SER A 123 0.05 8.75 9.40
CA SER A 123 -0.02 9.19 10.79
C SER A 123 -1.15 8.49 11.55
N GLU A 124 -1.24 8.71 12.86
CA GLU A 124 -2.37 8.25 13.67
C GLU A 124 -3.72 8.82 13.20
N ASP A 125 -3.73 10.02 12.60
CA ASP A 125 -4.95 10.67 12.10
C ASP A 125 -5.48 10.00 10.80
N ASP A 126 -4.62 9.25 10.09
CA ASP A 126 -4.95 8.53 8.85
C ASP A 126 -5.36 7.06 9.10
N ALA A 127 -5.18 6.57 10.33
CA ALA A 127 -5.37 5.18 10.69
C ALA A 127 -6.84 4.80 10.88
N GLU A 128 -7.26 3.67 10.30
CA GLU A 128 -8.60 3.11 10.50
C GLU A 128 -8.80 2.74 11.97
N ASN A 129 -9.91 3.19 12.56
CA ASN A 129 -10.22 2.98 13.98
C ASN A 129 -11.24 1.83 14.14
N PRO A 130 -10.96 0.79 14.94
CA PRO A 130 -11.95 -0.23 15.27
C PRO A 130 -13.25 0.36 15.88
N PRO A 131 -14.44 -0.25 15.66
CA PRO A 131 -14.65 -1.54 15.01
C PRO A 131 -14.98 -1.46 13.50
N PHE A 132 -14.44 -2.37 12.71
CA PHE A 132 -14.75 -2.54 11.28
C PHE A 132 -14.62 -4.01 10.83
N SER A 133 -14.96 -4.31 9.58
CA SER A 133 -14.85 -5.65 9.00
C SER A 133 -14.46 -5.59 7.53
N ILE A 134 -13.63 -6.55 7.12
CA ILE A 134 -13.03 -6.64 5.78
C ILE A 134 -13.24 -8.06 5.26
N THR A 135 -13.65 -8.15 4.00
CA THR A 135 -13.68 -9.39 3.22
C THR A 135 -12.84 -9.17 1.97
N SER A 136 -11.84 -10.01 1.75
CA SER A 136 -10.93 -9.98 0.60
C SER A 136 -10.48 -11.42 0.31
N SER A 137 -9.64 -11.61 -0.71
CA SER A 137 -9.24 -12.95 -1.18
C SER A 137 -7.75 -13.01 -1.50
N GLY A 138 -7.10 -14.12 -1.15
CA GLY A 138 -5.66 -14.28 -1.40
C GLY A 138 -4.78 -13.62 -0.34
N THR A 139 -3.60 -13.17 -0.74
CA THR A 139 -2.64 -12.48 0.14
C THR A 139 -2.86 -10.98 0.08
N ASP A 140 -2.86 -10.31 1.24
CA ASP A 140 -3.28 -8.92 1.37
C ASP A 140 -2.48 -8.19 2.47
N TRP A 141 -2.47 -6.87 2.40
CA TRP A 141 -1.82 -5.95 3.34
C TRP A 141 -2.76 -4.78 3.68
N ILE A 142 -3.25 -4.79 4.92
CA ILE A 142 -4.37 -3.99 5.38
C ILE A 142 -3.87 -2.93 6.36
N GLY A 143 -4.17 -1.66 6.10
CA GLY A 143 -3.97 -0.57 7.04
C GLY A 143 -3.65 0.75 6.35
N PRO A 144 -3.25 1.79 7.10
CA PRO A 144 -2.95 1.78 8.55
C PRO A 144 -4.17 1.52 9.45
N ILE A 145 -3.96 0.87 10.60
CA ILE A 145 -4.96 0.62 11.64
C ILE A 145 -4.41 1.12 12.98
N LEU A 146 -5.23 1.77 13.79
CA LEU A 146 -4.88 2.20 15.15
C LEU A 146 -5.27 1.12 16.16
N PHE A 147 -4.28 0.46 16.75
CA PHE A 147 -4.46 -0.56 17.79
C PHE A 147 -4.32 0.03 19.20
N ASP A 148 -5.07 -0.51 20.16
CA ASP A 148 -5.11 -0.03 21.54
C ASP A 148 -4.56 -1.03 22.59
N GLY A 149 -3.91 -2.11 22.15
CA GLY A 149 -3.34 -3.15 23.01
C GLY A 149 -4.34 -4.16 23.60
N ASP A 150 -5.65 -3.93 23.43
CA ASP A 150 -6.75 -4.85 23.79
C ASP A 150 -7.63 -5.22 22.57
N THR A 151 -7.31 -4.69 21.37
CA THR A 151 -8.07 -4.82 20.11
C THR A 151 -8.33 -6.28 19.76
N VAL A 152 -9.59 -6.63 19.47
CA VAL A 152 -10.02 -8.00 19.22
C VAL A 152 -10.11 -8.27 17.72
N VAL A 153 -9.36 -9.26 17.24
CA VAL A 153 -9.45 -9.75 15.85
C VAL A 153 -10.18 -11.08 15.83
N LYS A 154 -11.23 -11.17 15.02
CA LYS A 154 -11.91 -12.42 14.65
C LYS A 154 -11.62 -12.72 13.18
N ALA A 155 -11.47 -13.98 12.84
CA ALA A 155 -11.24 -14.41 11.47
C ALA A 155 -12.14 -15.60 11.07
N MET A 156 -12.57 -15.61 9.82
CA MET A 156 -13.25 -16.73 9.16
C MET A 156 -12.55 -17.06 7.83
N TYR A 157 -12.32 -18.35 7.59
CA TYR A 157 -11.76 -18.89 6.35
C TYR A 157 -12.34 -20.27 6.07
N GLU A 158 -12.80 -20.54 4.85
CA GLU A 158 -13.50 -21.80 4.53
C GLU A 158 -12.69 -22.79 3.68
N ALA A 159 -11.51 -22.41 3.18
CA ALA A 159 -10.73 -23.24 2.25
C ALA A 159 -9.79 -24.25 2.94
N GLU A 160 -9.49 -25.35 2.23
CA GLU A 160 -8.63 -26.46 2.69
C GLU A 160 -7.12 -26.18 2.48
N SER A 161 -6.68 -24.97 2.84
CA SER A 161 -5.35 -24.42 2.52
C SER A 161 -4.75 -23.63 3.68
N TYR A 162 -3.56 -23.04 3.48
CA TYR A 162 -2.91 -22.22 4.51
C TYR A 162 -3.70 -20.93 4.77
N PHE A 163 -3.77 -20.52 6.04
CA PHE A 163 -4.32 -19.24 6.46
C PHE A 163 -3.50 -18.69 7.62
N ARG A 164 -2.87 -17.53 7.40
CA ARG A 164 -2.12 -16.82 8.43
C ARG A 164 -2.51 -15.35 8.47
N VAL A 165 -2.52 -14.81 9.69
CA VAL A 165 -2.71 -13.40 9.99
C VAL A 165 -1.61 -12.97 10.96
N ASP A 166 -0.84 -11.95 10.60
CA ASP A 166 0.07 -11.24 11.52
C ASP A 166 -0.36 -9.77 11.63
N VAL A 167 -0.10 -9.14 12.77
CA VAL A 167 -0.02 -7.67 12.87
C VAL A 167 1.45 -7.25 12.74
N VAL A 168 1.70 -6.19 11.97
CA VAL A 168 3.02 -5.56 11.79
C VAL A 168 2.93 -4.13 12.35
N PRO A 169 3.47 -3.89 13.56
CA PRO A 169 3.53 -2.54 14.13
C PRO A 169 4.40 -1.61 13.26
N GLN A 170 4.01 -0.34 13.16
CA GLN A 170 4.85 0.68 12.52
C GLN A 170 6.09 1.00 13.36
N GLU A 171 5.90 1.19 14.66
CA GLU A 171 6.98 1.37 15.61
C GLU A 171 7.42 0.01 16.18
N THR A 172 8.61 -0.46 15.79
CA THR A 172 9.07 -1.82 16.10
C THR A 172 9.91 -1.91 17.38
N GLU A 173 9.25 -1.95 18.53
CA GLU A 173 9.86 -2.48 19.75
C GLU A 173 9.58 -4.00 19.85
N ASN A 174 10.63 -4.84 19.88
CA ASN A 174 10.44 -6.28 20.10
C ASN A 174 10.10 -6.52 21.58
N ASP A 175 9.00 -7.20 21.85
CA ASP A 175 8.53 -7.55 23.20
C ASP A 175 8.20 -9.05 23.32
N ASP A 176 7.31 -9.43 24.25
CA ASP A 176 6.88 -10.82 24.46
C ASP A 176 5.92 -11.34 23.36
N PHE A 177 5.37 -10.46 22.51
CA PHE A 177 4.39 -10.74 21.46
C PHE A 177 4.91 -10.42 20.05
N VAL A 178 5.64 -9.31 19.88
CA VAL A 178 6.23 -8.86 18.61
C VAL A 178 7.61 -9.49 18.42
N TRP A 179 7.72 -10.42 17.46
CA TRP A 179 8.97 -11.09 17.11
C TRP A 179 9.32 -10.91 15.63
N ASN A 180 10.52 -10.40 15.35
CA ASN A 180 10.96 -9.96 14.01
C ASN A 180 9.97 -8.94 13.39
N GLY A 181 9.54 -7.97 14.21
CA GLY A 181 8.66 -6.88 13.77
C GLY A 181 7.21 -7.28 13.49
N ARG A 182 6.74 -8.43 13.98
CA ARG A 182 5.33 -8.85 13.84
C ARG A 182 4.80 -9.61 15.04
N GLU A 183 3.53 -9.39 15.37
CA GLU A 183 2.74 -10.18 16.31
C GLU A 183 1.93 -11.23 15.53
N LEU A 184 2.07 -12.50 15.89
CA LEU A 184 1.32 -13.59 15.24
C LEU A 184 -0.10 -13.67 15.80
N VAL A 185 -1.11 -13.41 14.96
CA VAL A 185 -2.52 -13.46 15.35
C VAL A 185 -3.09 -14.87 15.13
N PHE A 186 -2.95 -15.41 13.91
CA PHE A 186 -3.44 -16.75 13.55
C PHE A 186 -2.45 -17.47 12.62
N ASP A 187 -2.27 -18.79 12.82
CA ASP A 187 -1.51 -19.70 11.94
C ASP A 187 -2.28 -21.01 11.82
N ALA A 188 -2.88 -21.27 10.66
CA ALA A 188 -3.82 -22.36 10.45
C ALA A 188 -3.65 -23.06 9.08
N ILE A 189 -4.12 -24.30 9.01
CA ILE A 189 -4.24 -25.07 7.76
C ILE A 189 -5.64 -25.68 7.74
N GLY A 190 -6.39 -25.37 6.69
CA GLY A 190 -7.78 -25.76 6.51
C GLY A 190 -8.78 -24.72 7.06
N PRO A 191 -10.08 -25.05 7.06
CA PRO A 191 -11.14 -24.13 7.48
C PRO A 191 -10.92 -23.63 8.91
N PHE A 192 -10.98 -22.32 9.09
CA PHE A 192 -10.66 -21.63 10.34
C PHE A 192 -11.80 -20.70 10.76
N GLY A 193 -12.04 -20.67 12.08
CA GLY A 193 -12.94 -19.73 12.73
C GLY A 193 -12.41 -19.44 14.13
N GLY A 194 -11.92 -18.22 14.35
CA GLY A 194 -11.16 -17.89 15.54
C GLY A 194 -11.38 -16.45 16.02
N VAL A 195 -10.97 -16.19 17.26
CA VAL A 195 -10.95 -14.88 17.89
C VAL A 195 -9.77 -14.80 18.86
N THR A 196 -9.05 -13.68 18.86
CA THR A 196 -7.99 -13.36 19.81
C THR A 196 -7.91 -11.86 20.04
N ALA A 197 -7.23 -11.43 21.10
CA ALA A 197 -6.78 -10.05 21.25
C ALA A 197 -5.38 -9.90 20.61
N VAL A 198 -5.10 -8.67 20.16
CA VAL A 198 -3.81 -8.16 19.67
C VAL A 198 -3.23 -7.25 20.74
N HIS A 199 -1.94 -7.40 21.05
CA HIS A 199 -1.26 -6.68 22.13
C HIS A 199 -0.46 -5.46 21.62
N THR A 200 -0.30 -5.34 20.30
CA THR A 200 0.23 -4.15 19.62
C THR A 200 -0.55 -2.89 20.04
N GLU A 201 0.16 -1.83 20.41
CA GLU A 201 -0.38 -0.47 20.64
C GLU A 201 0.12 0.47 19.53
N GLY A 202 -0.70 1.44 19.11
CA GLY A 202 -0.35 2.43 18.09
C GLY A 202 -0.68 2.00 16.66
N VAL A 203 -0.08 2.67 15.66
CA VAL A 203 -0.32 2.37 14.24
C VAL A 203 0.34 1.06 13.84
N GLY A 204 -0.39 0.22 13.11
CA GLY A 204 0.14 -0.98 12.49
C GLY A 204 -0.67 -1.43 11.28
N TYR A 205 -0.28 -2.56 10.73
CA TYR A 205 -0.90 -3.19 9.56
C TYR A 205 -1.26 -4.63 9.85
N VAL A 206 -2.31 -5.17 9.23
CA VAL A 206 -2.60 -6.61 9.23
C VAL A 206 -2.17 -7.18 7.89
N THR A 207 -1.31 -8.22 7.91
CA THR A 207 -1.03 -9.01 6.71
C THR A 207 -1.77 -10.34 6.79
N VAL A 208 -2.43 -10.69 5.69
CA VAL A 208 -3.10 -11.99 5.53
C VAL A 208 -2.38 -12.78 4.45
N SER A 209 -2.05 -14.03 4.73
CA SER A 209 -1.52 -14.99 3.75
C SER A 209 -2.53 -16.11 3.56
N ALA A 210 -3.25 -16.08 2.44
CA ALA A 210 -4.27 -17.04 2.05
C ALA A 210 -4.28 -17.23 0.51
N VAL A 211 -5.12 -18.14 0.02
CA VAL A 211 -5.31 -18.41 -1.42
C VAL A 211 -6.78 -18.35 -1.89
N ASP A 212 -7.69 -18.00 -0.97
CA ASP A 212 -9.14 -17.97 -1.18
C ASP A 212 -9.74 -16.80 -0.37
N GLU A 213 -11.05 -16.62 -0.43
CA GLU A 213 -11.78 -15.60 0.34
C GLU A 213 -11.65 -15.83 1.86
N TRP A 214 -11.40 -14.74 2.59
CA TRP A 214 -11.39 -14.69 4.04
C TRP A 214 -12.16 -13.46 4.53
N THR A 215 -12.53 -13.46 5.82
CA THR A 215 -13.15 -12.29 6.46
C THR A 215 -12.52 -12.04 7.82
N LEU A 216 -12.20 -10.79 8.10
CA LEU A 216 -11.80 -10.29 9.42
C LEU A 216 -12.90 -9.38 10.00
N GLU A 217 -13.11 -9.48 11.30
CA GLU A 217 -13.75 -8.44 12.12
C GLU A 217 -12.69 -7.93 13.10
N ILE A 218 -12.51 -6.62 13.20
CA ILE A 218 -11.57 -5.97 14.13
C ILE A 218 -12.42 -5.08 15.04
N GLU A 219 -12.31 -5.25 16.36
CA GLU A 219 -13.20 -4.68 17.39
C GLU A 219 -12.48 -4.02 18.57
#